data_AF-A0A1E3NTI1-F1
#
_entry.id   AF-A0A1E3NTI1-F1
#
_cell.length_a   1.000
_cell.length_b   1.000
_cell.length_c   1.000
_cell.angle_alpha   90.00
_cell.angle_beta   90.00
_cell.angle_gamma   90.00
#
_symmetry.space_group_name_H-M   'P 1'
#
loop_
_entity.id
_entity.type
_entity.pdbx_description
1 polymer ?
#
loop_
_entity_poly.entity_id
_entity_poly.type
_entity_poly.pdbx_seq_one_letter_code
_entity_poly.pdbx_strand_id
1 'polypeptide(L)'
;MFSRPIVHTARSSLRSSLLGSQHVAALRRVAAGAAPRAAAVNAGNRASFFSTSVSTKNEAKTQLHEVLSQELKFEESDAFGLDESFKTYLNENNIEIVKTDGKVLAELVKKTPTENIHIYFDILRISQTSYQLKQMQEQVENSEYLEDEIADIAFADVNVVIVKDKKATGFDLSLSLIDSSFSVSAITNFEDAKLALDESPEASAVRDLKYSGPEFNNLAEELQEAINQYLNSRGIDNALADFILAYSGVKENNEYLDWLDSLKKFTA
;
A
#
# COMPACT_ATOMS: atom_id res chain seq x y z
N MET A 1 3.97 -37.31 -23.28
CA MET A 1 3.24 -36.08 -22.95
C MET A 1 3.67 -35.70 -21.54
N PHE A 2 4.75 -34.92 -21.41
CA PHE A 2 5.36 -34.62 -20.11
C PHE A 2 5.13 -33.14 -19.79
N SER A 3 4.31 -32.89 -18.76
CA SER A 3 4.11 -31.57 -18.16
C SER A 3 5.37 -31.14 -17.41
N ARG A 4 5.78 -29.88 -17.58
CA ARG A 4 6.80 -29.22 -16.74
C ARG A 4 6.08 -28.32 -15.72
N PRO A 5 6.48 -28.30 -14.44
CA PRO A 5 5.95 -27.37 -13.47
C PRO A 5 6.64 -26.01 -13.57
N ILE A 6 5.86 -24.94 -13.38
CA ILE A 6 6.34 -23.56 -13.28
C ILE A 6 6.72 -23.31 -11.82
N VAL A 7 7.99 -22.96 -11.57
CA VAL A 7 8.53 -22.62 -10.24
C VAL A 7 8.45 -21.10 -10.08
N HIS A 8 7.57 -20.61 -9.21
CA HIS A 8 7.62 -19.22 -8.75
C HIS A 8 8.85 -19.04 -7.86
N THR A 9 9.77 -18.17 -8.27
CA THR A 9 10.90 -17.75 -7.44
C THR A 9 10.63 -16.35 -6.90
N ALA A 10 10.17 -16.28 -5.65
CA ALA A 10 10.14 -15.04 -4.89
C ALA A 10 11.59 -14.63 -4.56
N ARG A 11 12.00 -13.41 -4.93
CA ARG A 11 13.30 -12.85 -4.54
C ARG A 11 13.10 -11.72 -3.54
N SER A 12 13.26 -12.08 -2.27
CA SER A 12 13.60 -11.19 -1.17
C SER A 12 14.91 -10.45 -1.48
N SER A 13 14.93 -9.13 -1.30
CA SER A 13 16.16 -8.34 -1.34
C SER A 13 16.30 -7.51 -0.06
N LEU A 14 17.02 -8.08 0.90
CA LEU A 14 17.56 -7.38 2.07
C LEU A 14 18.71 -6.48 1.61
N ARG A 15 18.62 -5.16 1.86
CA ARG A 15 19.76 -4.24 1.71
C ARG A 15 20.45 -4.09 3.07
N SER A 16 21.69 -4.56 3.18
CA SER A 16 22.59 -4.18 4.27
C SER A 16 23.52 -3.04 3.83
N SER A 17 23.64 -2.02 4.67
CA SER A 17 24.50 -0.86 4.48
C SER A 17 25.92 -1.16 5.00
N LEU A 18 26.94 -0.98 4.17
CA LEU A 18 28.34 -1.00 4.59
C LEU A 18 28.89 0.43 4.66
N LEU A 19 29.26 0.85 5.87
CA LEU A 19 30.07 2.03 6.15
C LEU A 19 31.56 1.66 6.01
N GLY A 20 32.30 2.50 5.29
CA GLY A 20 33.74 2.37 5.13
C GLY A 20 34.54 2.81 6.35
N SER A 21 35.77 2.33 6.45
CA SER A 21 36.84 3.04 7.15
C SER A 21 38.19 2.66 6.55
N GLN A 22 38.99 3.69 6.26
CA GLN A 22 40.37 3.59 5.78
C GLN A 22 41.32 3.47 6.98
N HIS A 23 42.40 2.69 6.86
CA HIS A 23 43.62 2.94 7.63
C HIS A 23 44.91 2.60 6.87
N VAL A 24 45.94 3.34 7.30
CA VAL A 24 47.20 3.68 6.64
C VAL A 24 48.29 2.62 6.80
N ALA A 25 49.21 2.66 5.83
CA ALA A 25 50.51 2.01 5.67
C ALA A 25 51.38 1.68 6.90
N ALA A 26 52.19 0.61 6.76
CA ALA A 26 53.58 0.61 7.24
C ALA A 26 54.46 -0.37 6.44
N LEU A 27 55.67 0.11 6.12
CA LEU A 27 56.74 -0.54 5.35
C LEU A 27 57.50 -1.60 6.14
N ARG A 28 58.04 -2.62 5.46
CA ARG A 28 59.35 -3.19 5.81
C ARG A 28 60.04 -3.86 4.60
N ARG A 29 61.25 -3.37 4.29
CA ARG A 29 62.22 -3.93 3.33
C ARG A 29 63.03 -5.04 4.00
N VAL A 30 63.41 -6.08 3.25
CA VAL A 30 64.73 -6.73 3.32
C VAL A 30 65.12 -7.21 1.90
N ALA A 31 66.34 -6.88 1.48
CA ALA A 31 67.02 -7.31 0.24
C ALA A 31 67.57 -8.75 0.40
N ALA A 32 68.15 -9.50 -0.54
CA ALA A 32 68.82 -9.27 -1.82
C ALA A 32 68.97 -10.65 -2.50
N GLY A 33 69.23 -10.70 -3.82
CA GLY A 33 69.60 -11.96 -4.46
C GLY A 33 69.75 -11.91 -5.98
N ALA A 34 70.91 -11.42 -6.41
CA ALA A 34 71.65 -11.62 -7.68
C ALA A 34 70.95 -12.14 -8.97
N ALA A 35 71.23 -11.40 -10.06
CA ALA A 35 71.01 -11.75 -11.47
C ALA A 35 72.00 -12.82 -11.98
N PRO A 36 71.81 -13.39 -13.20
CA PRO A 36 72.31 -12.69 -14.40
C PRO A 36 71.53 -12.88 -15.74
N ARG A 37 71.76 -11.90 -16.63
CA ARG A 37 71.94 -11.94 -18.11
C ARG A 37 70.82 -12.43 -19.07
N ALA A 38 70.14 -11.42 -19.65
CA ALA A 38 70.01 -11.05 -21.07
C ALA A 38 69.80 -12.11 -22.18
N ALA A 39 68.63 -12.04 -22.83
CA ALA A 39 68.33 -12.08 -24.29
C ALA A 39 66.82 -12.42 -24.41
N ALA A 40 65.98 -11.92 -25.32
CA ALA A 40 66.10 -11.07 -26.49
C ALA A 40 64.78 -10.29 -26.64
N VAL A 41 64.86 -9.09 -27.21
CA VAL A 41 63.71 -8.26 -27.55
C VAL A 41 63.00 -8.91 -28.74
N ASN A 42 61.76 -9.34 -28.55
CA ASN A 42 60.85 -9.61 -29.65
C ASN A 42 59.66 -8.65 -29.51
N ALA A 43 59.82 -7.46 -30.08
CA ALA A 43 58.77 -6.45 -30.22
C ALA A 43 57.80 -6.91 -31.33
N GLY A 44 57.03 -7.96 -31.03
CA GLY A 44 55.85 -8.30 -31.80
C GLY A 44 54.72 -7.41 -31.35
N ASN A 45 54.33 -6.46 -32.21
CA ASN A 45 53.09 -5.70 -32.11
C ASN A 45 51.90 -6.66 -31.93
N ARG A 46 51.53 -6.95 -30.68
CA ARG A 46 50.18 -7.40 -30.37
C ARG A 46 49.34 -6.15 -30.29
N ALA A 47 48.75 -5.78 -31.42
CA ALA A 47 47.65 -4.84 -31.45
C ALA A 47 46.65 -5.30 -30.38
N SER A 48 46.54 -4.51 -29.32
CA SER A 48 45.46 -4.64 -28.36
C SER A 48 44.17 -4.47 -29.16
N PHE A 49 43.47 -5.58 -29.41
CA PHE A 49 42.11 -5.53 -29.88
C PHE A 49 41.32 -4.81 -28.79
N PHE A 50 41.09 -3.51 -28.99
CA PHE A 50 40.12 -2.77 -28.21
C PHE A 50 38.76 -3.37 -28.57
N SER A 51 38.28 -4.28 -27.73
CA SER A 51 36.85 -4.59 -27.71
C SER A 51 36.16 -3.31 -27.29
N THR A 52 35.69 -2.52 -28.26
CA THR A 52 34.64 -1.55 -28.03
C THR A 52 33.36 -2.34 -27.82
N SER A 53 33.28 -3.03 -26.68
CA SER A 53 32.00 -3.30 -26.07
C SER A 53 31.47 -1.93 -25.69
N VAL A 54 30.85 -1.26 -26.66
CA VAL A 54 29.84 -0.27 -26.39
C VAL A 54 28.77 -1.07 -25.67
N SER A 55 28.95 -1.25 -24.36
CA SER A 55 27.88 -1.65 -23.48
C SER A 55 26.83 -0.59 -23.75
N THR A 56 25.81 -1.00 -24.50
CA THR A 56 24.72 -0.17 -24.92
C THR A 56 24.07 0.30 -23.65
N LYS A 57 24.40 1.51 -23.20
CA LYS A 57 23.81 2.16 -22.02
C LYS A 57 22.26 2.16 -22.06
N ASN A 58 21.68 1.79 -23.20
CA ASN A 58 20.27 1.71 -23.49
C ASN A 58 19.65 0.31 -23.40
N GLU A 59 20.41 -0.78 -23.21
CA GLU A 59 19.85 -2.14 -23.16
C GLU A 59 18.92 -2.33 -21.97
N ALA A 60 19.34 -1.87 -20.78
CA ALA A 60 18.51 -1.89 -19.58
C ALA A 60 17.24 -1.02 -19.71
N LYS A 61 17.32 0.10 -20.44
CA LYS A 61 16.16 0.95 -20.74
C LYS A 61 15.16 0.21 -21.62
N THR A 62 15.62 -0.36 -22.73
CA THR A 62 14.78 -1.14 -23.64
C THR A 62 14.15 -2.33 -22.94
N GLN A 63 14.94 -3.07 -22.13
CA GLN A 63 14.44 -4.20 -21.36
C GLN A 63 13.34 -3.77 -20.38
N LEU A 64 13.56 -2.69 -19.63
CA LEU A 64 12.55 -2.19 -18.69
C LEU A 64 11.26 -1.76 -19.42
N HIS A 65 11.39 -1.05 -20.54
CA HIS A 65 10.23 -0.63 -21.33
C HIS A 65 9.43 -1.82 -21.90
N GLU A 66 10.12 -2.88 -22.35
CA GLU A 66 9.48 -4.10 -22.84
C GLU A 66 8.74 -4.83 -21.71
N VAL A 67 9.38 -4.98 -20.53
CA VAL A 67 8.74 -5.60 -19.35
C VAL A 67 7.51 -4.82 -18.91
N LEU A 68 7.61 -3.49 -18.79
CA LEU A 68 6.47 -2.63 -18.43
C LEU A 68 5.34 -2.71 -19.45
N SER A 69 5.67 -2.85 -20.74
CA SER A 69 4.67 -2.99 -21.80
C SER A 69 3.95 -4.34 -21.74
N GLN A 70 4.66 -5.41 -21.38
CA GLN A 70 4.09 -6.74 -21.19
C GLN A 70 3.21 -6.78 -19.94
N GLU A 71 3.70 -6.21 -18.83
CA GLU A 71 2.97 -6.13 -17.58
C GLU A 71 1.68 -5.33 -17.73
N LEU A 72 1.75 -4.11 -18.26
CA LEU A 72 0.57 -3.26 -18.47
C LEU A 72 -0.48 -3.97 -19.33
N LYS A 73 -0.06 -4.65 -20.39
CA LYS A 73 -0.97 -5.41 -21.26
C LYS A 73 -1.61 -6.60 -20.53
N PHE A 74 -0.85 -7.26 -19.67
CA PHE A 74 -1.35 -8.39 -18.88
C PHE A 74 -2.42 -7.90 -17.89
N GLU A 75 -2.10 -6.88 -17.11
CA GLU A 75 -3.00 -6.29 -16.11
C GLU A 75 -4.25 -5.66 -16.75
N GLU A 76 -4.13 -4.96 -17.88
CA GLU A 76 -5.29 -4.45 -18.63
C GLU A 76 -6.23 -5.57 -19.09
N SER A 77 -5.70 -6.77 -19.34
CA SER A 77 -6.49 -7.92 -19.78
C SER A 77 -7.15 -8.67 -18.63
N ASP A 78 -6.63 -8.52 -17.40
CA ASP A 78 -7.16 -9.11 -16.17
C ASP A 78 -7.90 -8.08 -15.29
N ALA A 79 -8.06 -6.85 -15.79
CA ALA A 79 -8.72 -5.77 -15.08
C ALA A 79 -10.15 -6.16 -14.69
N PHE A 80 -10.49 -5.91 -13.43
CA PHE A 80 -11.80 -6.18 -12.87
C PHE A 80 -12.45 -4.89 -12.38
N GLY A 81 -13.78 -4.88 -12.34
CA GLY A 81 -14.57 -3.75 -11.90
C GLY A 81 -15.41 -4.08 -10.67
N LEU A 82 -16.04 -3.05 -10.12
CA LEU A 82 -17.08 -3.25 -9.11
C LEU A 82 -18.29 -3.97 -9.71
N ASP A 83 -18.79 -4.95 -8.97
CA ASP A 83 -20.03 -5.65 -9.27
C ASP A 83 -21.23 -4.69 -9.35
N GLU A 84 -22.22 -5.05 -10.15
CA GLU A 84 -23.44 -4.26 -10.35
C GLU A 84 -24.25 -4.08 -9.05
N SER A 85 -24.15 -5.04 -8.12
CA SER A 85 -24.76 -4.98 -6.78
C SER A 85 -24.21 -3.80 -5.98
N PHE A 86 -22.90 -3.54 -6.03
CA PHE A 86 -22.28 -2.42 -5.34
C PHE A 86 -22.69 -1.07 -5.94
N LYS A 87 -22.79 -0.98 -7.28
CA LYS A 87 -23.31 0.22 -7.93
C LYS A 87 -24.75 0.51 -7.50
N THR A 88 -25.57 -0.54 -7.38
CA THR A 88 -26.95 -0.44 -6.92
C THR A 88 -27.00 0.02 -5.46
N TYR A 89 -26.20 -0.60 -4.59
CA TYR A 89 -26.07 -0.23 -3.18
C TYR A 89 -25.70 1.24 -2.99
N LEU A 90 -24.71 1.76 -3.73
CA LEU A 90 -24.30 3.17 -3.65
C LEU A 90 -25.46 4.11 -4.03
N ASN A 91 -26.15 3.80 -5.13
CA ASN A 91 -27.28 4.60 -5.61
C ASN A 91 -28.44 4.60 -4.61
N GLU A 92 -28.82 3.44 -4.07
CA GLU A 92 -29.91 3.30 -3.10
C GLU A 92 -29.60 4.02 -1.77
N ASN A 93 -28.34 4.08 -1.39
CA ASN A 93 -27.89 4.69 -0.14
C ASN A 93 -27.42 6.15 -0.28
N ASN A 94 -27.51 6.74 -1.48
CA ASN A 94 -27.01 8.10 -1.80
C ASN A 94 -25.54 8.30 -1.40
N ILE A 95 -24.70 7.30 -1.71
CA ILE A 95 -23.26 7.33 -1.47
C ILE A 95 -22.55 7.68 -2.78
N GLU A 96 -21.80 8.77 -2.77
CA GLU A 96 -20.96 9.21 -3.88
C GLU A 96 -19.49 8.84 -3.61
N ILE A 97 -18.82 8.28 -4.61
CA ILE A 97 -17.36 8.09 -4.57
C ILE A 97 -16.70 9.40 -4.98
N VAL A 98 -15.84 9.96 -4.13
CA VAL A 98 -15.06 11.16 -4.48
C VAL A 98 -13.87 10.76 -5.34
N LYS A 99 -13.66 11.51 -6.42
CA LYS A 99 -12.57 11.26 -7.34
C LYS A 99 -11.21 11.67 -6.72
N THR A 100 -10.40 10.68 -6.36
CA THR A 100 -9.08 10.85 -5.74
C THR A 100 -7.96 10.14 -6.53
N ASP A 101 -7.95 10.24 -7.86
CA ASP A 101 -6.90 9.65 -8.73
C ASP A 101 -5.50 10.09 -8.27
N GLY A 102 -4.56 9.14 -8.20
CA GLY A 102 -3.19 9.39 -7.76
C GLY A 102 -3.02 9.53 -6.23
N LYS A 103 -4.09 9.32 -5.45
CA LYS A 103 -4.06 9.28 -3.98
C LYS A 103 -4.45 7.89 -3.48
N VAL A 104 -3.75 7.44 -2.43
CA VAL A 104 -4.08 6.21 -1.69
C VAL A 104 -5.32 6.38 -0.80
N LEU A 105 -5.56 7.59 -0.31
CA LEU A 105 -6.74 7.90 0.50
C LEU A 105 -7.97 8.00 -0.41
N ALA A 106 -8.93 7.11 -0.19
CA ALA A 106 -10.24 7.15 -0.80
C ALA A 106 -11.22 7.92 0.11
N GLU A 107 -12.23 8.52 -0.51
CA GLU A 107 -13.32 9.20 0.19
C GLU A 107 -14.66 8.81 -0.42
N LEU A 108 -15.62 8.48 0.45
CA LEU A 108 -17.03 8.37 0.11
C LEU A 108 -17.79 9.47 0.82
N VAL A 109 -18.80 10.02 0.16
CA VAL A 109 -19.69 11.03 0.72
C VAL A 109 -21.12 10.53 0.65
N LYS A 110 -21.76 10.36 1.81
CA LYS A 110 -23.18 10.11 1.92
C LYS A 110 -23.89 11.39 2.36
N LYS A 111 -24.84 11.85 1.55
CA LYS A 111 -25.64 13.05 1.86
C LYS A 111 -27.00 12.64 2.40
N THR A 112 -27.35 13.18 3.55
CA THR A 112 -28.70 13.09 4.11
C THR A 112 -29.32 14.49 4.14
N PRO A 113 -30.64 14.64 4.41
CA PRO A 113 -31.26 15.95 4.50
C PRO A 113 -30.66 16.87 5.58
N THR A 114 -30.03 16.32 6.62
CA THR A 114 -29.56 17.05 7.80
C THR A 114 -28.07 16.91 8.08
N GLU A 115 -27.42 15.89 7.52
CA GLU A 115 -26.04 15.50 7.83
C GLU A 115 -25.31 15.15 6.52
N ASN A 116 -24.04 15.53 6.43
CA ASN A 116 -23.11 15.01 5.40
C ASN A 116 -22.12 14.08 6.09
N ILE A 117 -21.95 12.88 5.55
CA ILE A 117 -21.13 11.83 6.14
C ILE A 117 -19.99 11.55 5.18
N HIS A 118 -18.77 11.83 5.63
CA HIS A 118 -17.54 11.56 4.90
C HIS A 118 -16.91 10.29 5.48
N ILE A 119 -16.47 9.38 4.61
CA ILE A 119 -15.87 8.10 4.99
C ILE A 119 -14.53 8.00 4.28
N TYR A 120 -13.45 7.91 5.04
CA TYR A 120 -12.08 7.87 4.56
C TYR A 120 -11.43 6.52 4.89
N PHE A 121 -10.71 5.97 3.92
CA PHE A 121 -9.95 4.73 4.10
C PHE A 121 -8.74 4.67 3.15
N ASP A 122 -7.68 4.01 3.58
CA ASP A 122 -6.47 3.80 2.79
C ASP A 122 -6.59 2.49 2.00
N ILE A 123 -6.72 2.62 0.67
CA ILE A 123 -6.88 1.46 -0.21
C ILE A 123 -5.64 0.57 -0.24
N LEU A 124 -4.44 1.15 -0.09
CA LEU A 124 -3.19 0.42 -0.17
C LEU A 124 -3.02 -0.44 1.08
N ARG A 125 -3.34 0.12 2.25
CA ARG A 125 -3.33 -0.62 3.51
C ARG A 125 -4.31 -1.78 3.46
N ILE A 126 -5.55 -1.54 3.00
CA ILE A 126 -6.57 -2.59 2.89
C ILE A 126 -6.11 -3.68 1.91
N SER A 127 -5.74 -3.32 0.68
CA SER A 127 -5.35 -4.30 -0.35
C SER A 127 -4.13 -5.13 0.05
N GLN A 128 -3.12 -4.51 0.67
CA GLN A 128 -1.93 -5.23 1.18
C GLN A 128 -2.30 -6.21 2.28
N THR A 129 -3.09 -5.77 3.27
CA THR A 129 -3.51 -6.64 4.37
C THR A 129 -4.39 -7.79 3.85
N SER A 130 -5.35 -7.52 2.94
CA SER A 130 -6.16 -8.56 2.30
C SER A 130 -5.32 -9.61 1.58
N TYR A 131 -4.26 -9.19 0.85
CA TYR A 131 -3.34 -10.12 0.20
C TYR A 131 -2.52 -10.94 1.20
N GLN A 132 -2.04 -10.32 2.28
CA GLN A 132 -1.32 -11.01 3.35
C GLN A 132 -2.21 -12.04 4.05
N LEU A 133 -3.45 -11.68 4.38
CA LEU A 133 -4.44 -12.57 4.99
C LEU A 133 -4.72 -13.78 4.11
N LYS A 134 -4.92 -13.57 2.80
CA LYS A 134 -5.16 -14.67 1.85
C LYS A 134 -4.01 -15.69 1.84
N GLN A 135 -2.75 -15.21 1.82
CA GLN A 135 -1.58 -16.09 1.89
C GLN A 135 -1.49 -16.84 3.22
N MET A 136 -1.85 -16.20 4.33
CA MET A 136 -1.85 -16.84 5.65
C MET A 136 -2.98 -17.86 5.77
N GLN A 137 -4.18 -17.57 5.27
CA GLN A 137 -5.32 -18.51 5.23
C GLN A 137 -5.01 -19.78 4.44
N GLU A 138 -4.34 -19.66 3.29
CA GLU A 138 -3.84 -20.80 2.52
C GLU A 138 -2.84 -21.65 3.33
N GLN A 139 -2.18 -21.09 4.33
CA GLN A 139 -1.28 -21.79 5.25
C GLN A 139 -1.98 -22.32 6.52
N VAL A 140 -3.06 -21.65 6.98
CA VAL A 140 -3.87 -22.03 8.17
C VAL A 140 -4.63 -23.32 7.96
N GLU A 141 -5.06 -23.63 6.71
CA GLU A 141 -5.58 -24.97 6.37
C GLU A 141 -4.60 -26.10 6.78
N ASN A 142 -3.34 -25.76 7.10
CA ASN A 142 -2.28 -26.67 7.52
C ASN A 142 -1.76 -26.43 8.96
N SER A 143 -2.31 -25.48 9.75
CA SER A 143 -1.85 -25.16 11.12
C SER A 143 -2.81 -24.26 11.94
N GLU A 144 -3.24 -24.75 13.12
CA GLU A 144 -4.10 -24.03 14.10
C GLU A 144 -3.44 -22.80 14.75
N TYR A 145 -2.10 -22.72 14.75
CA TYR A 145 -1.35 -21.61 15.37
C TYR A 145 -1.44 -20.26 14.62
N LEU A 146 -2.02 -20.24 13.42
CA LEU A 146 -2.08 -19.04 12.58
C LEU A 146 -3.36 -18.23 12.79
N GLU A 147 -4.33 -18.73 13.57
CA GLU A 147 -5.59 -18.02 13.84
C GLU A 147 -5.37 -16.72 14.64
N ASP A 148 -4.58 -16.77 15.72
CA ASP A 148 -4.29 -15.59 16.54
C ASP A 148 -3.49 -14.53 15.76
N GLU A 149 -2.50 -14.94 14.96
CA GLU A 149 -1.73 -14.02 14.12
C GLU A 149 -2.59 -13.34 13.05
N ILE A 150 -3.55 -14.07 12.48
CA ILE A 150 -4.53 -13.51 11.55
C ILE A 150 -5.41 -12.47 12.25
N ALA A 151 -5.92 -12.80 13.44
CA ALA A 151 -6.74 -11.88 14.21
C ALA A 151 -6.01 -10.55 14.48
N ASP A 152 -4.72 -10.60 14.84
CA ASP A 152 -3.95 -9.39 15.18
C ASP A 152 -3.73 -8.43 14.00
N ILE A 153 -3.71 -8.94 12.75
CA ILE A 153 -3.41 -8.12 11.57
C ILE A 153 -4.63 -7.82 10.71
N ALA A 154 -5.78 -8.46 10.96
CA ALA A 154 -6.94 -8.44 10.07
C ALA A 154 -7.79 -7.16 10.14
N PHE A 155 -7.14 -6.02 10.37
CA PHE A 155 -7.82 -4.74 10.56
C PHE A 155 -7.23 -3.64 9.69
N ALA A 156 -8.09 -2.72 9.27
CA ALA A 156 -7.73 -1.47 8.64
C ALA A 156 -8.48 -0.30 9.27
N ASP A 157 -7.86 0.87 9.29
CA ASP A 157 -8.48 2.07 9.84
C ASP A 157 -9.44 2.71 8.83
N VAL A 158 -10.63 3.06 9.31
CA VAL A 158 -11.64 3.82 8.57
C VAL A 158 -12.06 5.01 9.42
N ASN A 159 -11.98 6.22 8.87
CA ASN A 159 -12.40 7.43 9.55
C ASN A 159 -13.74 7.91 8.99
N VAL A 160 -14.73 8.07 9.87
CA VAL A 160 -16.07 8.57 9.52
C VAL A 160 -16.29 9.93 10.15
N VAL A 161 -16.50 10.96 9.34
CA VAL A 161 -16.80 12.32 9.80
C VAL A 161 -18.25 12.65 9.49
N ILE A 162 -19.06 12.79 10.52
CA ILE A 162 -20.46 13.21 10.41
C ILE A 162 -20.52 14.72 10.66
N VAL A 163 -20.85 15.46 9.62
CA VAL A 163 -20.99 16.92 9.63
C VAL A 163 -22.46 17.30 9.80
N LYS A 164 -22.73 18.17 10.77
CA LYS A 164 -24.04 18.78 10.99
C LYS A 164 -23.87 20.29 11.20
N ASP A 165 -24.46 21.06 10.29
CA ASP A 165 -24.26 22.51 10.19
C ASP A 165 -22.78 22.88 10.04
N LYS A 166 -22.20 23.54 11.05
CA LYS A 166 -20.78 23.93 11.10
C LYS A 166 -19.94 23.03 12.00
N LYS A 167 -20.55 22.05 12.66
CA LYS A 167 -19.88 21.14 13.59
C LYS A 167 -19.68 19.78 12.93
N ALA A 168 -18.76 19.01 13.48
CA ALA A 168 -18.60 17.63 13.08
C ALA A 168 -18.25 16.74 14.27
N THR A 169 -18.55 15.46 14.15
CA THR A 169 -18.01 14.41 15.01
C THR A 169 -17.30 13.40 14.12
N GLY A 170 -16.02 13.15 14.42
CA GLY A 170 -15.21 12.12 13.80
C GLY A 170 -15.27 10.83 14.61
N PHE A 171 -15.39 9.71 13.93
CA PHE A 171 -15.35 8.36 14.48
C PHE A 171 -14.20 7.63 13.82
N ASP A 172 -13.22 7.23 14.62
CA ASP A 172 -12.15 6.35 14.17
C ASP A 172 -12.61 4.92 14.36
N LEU A 173 -12.71 4.18 13.27
CA LEU A 173 -13.22 2.82 13.23
C LEU A 173 -12.12 1.85 12.81
N SER A 174 -12.11 0.67 13.42
CA SER A 174 -11.38 -0.49 12.94
C SER A 174 -12.32 -1.33 12.08
N LEU A 175 -11.98 -1.50 10.80
CA LEU A 175 -12.64 -2.40 9.86
C LEU A 175 -11.97 -3.76 9.91
N SER A 176 -12.71 -4.80 10.28
CA SER A 176 -12.30 -6.19 10.16
C SER A 176 -12.37 -6.65 8.71
N LEU A 177 -11.26 -7.23 8.22
CA LEU A 177 -11.14 -7.79 6.87
C LEU A 177 -11.63 -9.25 6.80
N ILE A 178 -11.96 -9.87 7.94
CA ILE A 178 -12.41 -11.27 8.01
C ILE A 178 -13.94 -11.37 7.93
N ASP A 179 -14.64 -10.56 8.74
CA ASP A 179 -16.10 -10.61 8.89
C ASP A 179 -16.81 -9.33 8.44
N SER A 180 -16.06 -8.42 7.79
CA SER A 180 -16.59 -7.16 7.24
C SER A 180 -17.38 -6.37 8.28
N SER A 181 -16.83 -6.21 9.48
CA SER A 181 -17.47 -5.51 10.60
C SER A 181 -16.66 -4.29 11.05
N PHE A 182 -17.35 -3.30 11.63
CA PHE A 182 -16.71 -2.11 12.21
C PHE A 182 -16.71 -2.19 13.73
N SER A 183 -15.61 -1.76 14.34
CA SER A 183 -15.51 -1.49 15.78
C SER A 183 -15.08 -0.04 15.99
N VAL A 184 -15.71 0.65 16.95
CA VAL A 184 -15.36 2.04 17.26
C VAL A 184 -14.11 2.07 18.14
N SER A 185 -13.09 2.82 17.71
CA SER A 185 -11.84 3.01 18.45
C SER A 185 -11.87 4.32 19.23
N ALA A 186 -12.25 5.43 18.58
CA ALA A 186 -12.23 6.76 19.19
C ALA A 186 -13.30 7.69 18.61
N ILE A 187 -13.67 8.72 19.37
CA ILE A 187 -14.71 9.69 18.97
C ILE A 187 -14.25 11.10 19.29
N THR A 188 -14.09 11.92 18.24
CA THR A 188 -13.57 13.29 18.37
C THR A 188 -14.61 14.31 17.96
N ASN A 189 -14.85 15.31 18.81
CA ASN A 189 -15.80 16.39 18.51
C ASN A 189 -15.10 17.64 17.93
N PHE A 190 -15.74 18.25 16.94
CA PHE A 190 -15.25 19.41 16.23
C PHE A 190 -16.30 20.52 16.21
N GLU A 191 -15.95 21.67 16.78
CA GLU A 191 -16.75 22.90 16.69
C GLU A 191 -16.73 23.53 15.29
N ASP A 192 -15.76 23.14 14.46
CA ASP A 192 -15.62 23.54 13.05
C ASP A 192 -15.41 22.29 12.18
N ALA A 193 -16.38 21.99 11.34
CA ALA A 193 -16.35 20.89 10.38
C ALA A 193 -15.18 21.03 9.40
N LYS A 194 -14.73 22.25 9.11
CA LYS A 194 -13.58 22.45 8.23
C LYS A 194 -12.33 21.78 8.81
N LEU A 195 -12.08 21.93 10.12
CA LEU A 195 -10.93 21.29 10.78
C LEU A 195 -11.01 19.76 10.73
N ALA A 196 -12.22 19.20 10.81
CA ALA A 196 -12.42 17.76 10.73
C ALA A 196 -12.08 17.20 9.34
N LEU A 197 -12.39 17.96 8.27
CA LEU A 197 -12.25 17.53 6.88
C LEU A 197 -10.96 18.00 6.18
N ASP A 198 -10.21 18.92 6.77
CA ASP A 198 -9.03 19.51 6.11
C ASP A 198 -7.89 18.48 6.03
N GLU A 199 -7.46 18.15 4.81
CA GLU A 199 -6.39 17.18 4.53
C GLU A 199 -4.98 17.76 4.73
N SER A 200 -4.83 19.03 5.14
CA SER A 200 -3.49 19.61 5.35
C SER A 200 -2.73 18.93 6.50
N PRO A 201 -1.39 18.85 6.42
CA PRO A 201 -0.56 18.34 7.51
C PRO A 201 -0.79 19.09 8.84
N GLU A 202 -0.99 20.40 8.77
CA GLU A 202 -1.27 21.24 9.95
C GLU A 202 -2.62 20.88 10.57
N ALA A 203 -3.66 20.67 9.75
CA ALA A 203 -4.95 20.24 10.25
C ALA A 203 -4.88 18.86 10.90
N SER A 204 -4.15 17.92 10.28
CA SER A 204 -3.90 16.59 10.87
C SER A 204 -3.24 16.69 12.25
N ALA A 205 -2.15 17.46 12.36
CA ALA A 205 -1.46 17.64 13.64
C ALA A 205 -2.37 18.28 14.71
N VAL A 206 -3.27 19.19 14.31
CA VAL A 206 -4.26 19.77 15.22
C VAL A 206 -5.31 18.74 15.65
N ARG A 207 -5.73 17.82 14.77
CA ARG A 207 -6.63 16.72 15.12
C ARG A 207 -5.98 15.75 16.11
N ASP A 208 -4.71 15.41 15.90
CA ASP A 208 -3.96 14.49 16.79
C ASP A 208 -3.81 15.03 18.22
N LEU A 209 -3.83 16.35 18.38
CA LEU A 209 -3.75 17.01 19.70
C LEU A 209 -5.12 17.19 20.37
N LYS A 210 -6.22 16.86 19.70
CA LYS A 210 -7.56 16.95 20.29
C LYS A 210 -7.85 15.73 21.16
N TYR A 211 -8.71 15.95 22.15
CA TYR A 211 -9.20 14.88 22.99
C TYR A 211 -10.28 14.07 22.25
N SER A 212 -10.00 12.79 22.01
CA SER A 212 -10.84 11.84 21.28
C SER A 212 -11.72 10.96 22.18
N GLY A 213 -11.98 11.43 23.40
CA GLY A 213 -12.70 10.66 24.41
C GLY A 213 -11.81 9.68 25.19
N PRO A 214 -12.40 8.95 26.15
CA PRO A 214 -11.74 7.80 26.77
C PRO A 214 -11.72 6.62 25.78
N GLU A 215 -10.97 5.57 26.11
CA GLU A 215 -11.07 4.28 25.43
C GLU A 215 -12.53 3.83 25.30
N PHE A 216 -12.98 3.49 24.09
CA PHE A 216 -14.39 3.17 23.82
C PHE A 216 -14.92 2.05 24.71
N ASN A 217 -14.11 1.01 24.94
CA ASN A 217 -14.46 -0.14 25.77
C ASN A 217 -14.63 0.20 27.27
N ASN A 218 -14.14 1.37 27.71
CA ASN A 218 -14.32 1.84 29.09
C ASN A 218 -15.63 2.62 29.28
N LEU A 219 -16.39 2.88 28.21
CA LEU A 219 -17.71 3.50 28.30
C LEU A 219 -18.74 2.51 28.86
N ALA A 220 -19.86 3.01 29.39
CA ALA A 220 -20.98 2.15 29.77
C ALA A 220 -21.53 1.38 28.55
N GLU A 221 -21.88 0.11 28.72
CA GLU A 221 -22.35 -0.77 27.64
C GLU A 221 -23.54 -0.16 26.87
N GLU A 222 -24.52 0.42 27.58
CA GLU A 222 -25.68 1.08 26.95
C GLU A 222 -25.27 2.25 26.05
N LEU A 223 -24.21 2.99 26.43
CA LEU A 223 -23.67 4.07 25.59
C LEU A 223 -22.95 3.52 24.37
N GLN A 224 -22.16 2.45 24.53
CA GLN A 224 -21.49 1.79 23.41
C GLN A 224 -22.52 1.25 22.40
N GLU A 225 -23.57 0.59 22.87
CA GLU A 225 -24.66 0.08 22.03
C GLU A 225 -25.37 1.23 21.29
N ALA A 226 -25.73 2.30 21.99
CA ALA A 226 -26.39 3.45 21.38
C ALA A 226 -25.53 4.12 20.29
N ILE A 227 -24.21 4.19 20.48
CA ILE A 227 -23.29 4.72 19.47
C ILE A 227 -23.23 3.80 18.25
N ASN A 228 -23.13 2.49 18.45
CA ASN A 228 -23.13 1.53 17.35
C ASN A 228 -24.45 1.58 16.56
N GLN A 229 -25.60 1.65 17.24
CA GLN A 229 -26.91 1.82 16.59
C GLN A 229 -27.00 3.17 15.83
N TYR A 230 -26.42 4.23 16.39
CA TYR A 230 -26.37 5.54 15.74
C TYR A 230 -25.60 5.47 14.41
N LEU A 231 -24.43 4.83 14.37
CA LEU A 231 -23.62 4.63 13.16
C LEU A 231 -24.32 3.70 12.15
N ASN A 232 -24.87 2.57 12.62
CA ASN A 232 -25.62 1.64 11.76
C ASN A 232 -26.83 2.33 11.09
N SER A 233 -27.58 3.16 11.82
CA SER A 233 -28.72 3.91 11.24
C SER A 233 -28.31 4.91 10.15
N ARG A 234 -27.01 5.20 10.02
CA ARG A 234 -26.42 6.03 8.98
C ARG A 234 -25.79 5.22 7.84
N GLY A 235 -25.92 3.89 7.88
CA GLY A 235 -25.37 2.97 6.88
C GLY A 235 -23.89 2.71 7.06
N ILE A 236 -23.37 2.88 8.28
CA ILE A 236 -22.04 2.36 8.66
C ILE A 236 -22.27 0.94 9.17
N ASP A 237 -22.40 0.00 8.23
CA ASP A 237 -22.81 -1.39 8.45
C ASP A 237 -21.94 -2.37 7.62
N ASN A 238 -22.22 -3.67 7.70
CA ASN A 238 -21.46 -4.68 6.98
C ASN A 238 -21.50 -4.49 5.44
N ALA A 239 -22.59 -3.93 4.89
CA ALA A 239 -22.68 -3.69 3.45
C ALA A 239 -21.71 -2.58 3.01
N LEU A 240 -21.52 -1.55 3.84
CA LEU A 240 -20.48 -0.56 3.62
C LEU A 240 -19.08 -1.18 3.73
N ALA A 241 -18.85 -2.03 4.72
CA ALA A 241 -17.58 -2.72 4.90
C ALA A 241 -17.21 -3.56 3.67
N ASP A 242 -18.14 -4.41 3.20
CA ASP A 242 -17.96 -5.21 1.98
C ASP A 242 -17.64 -4.33 0.76
N PHE A 243 -18.34 -3.21 0.64
CA PHE A 243 -18.07 -2.24 -0.43
C PHE A 243 -16.65 -1.66 -0.33
N ILE A 244 -16.22 -1.23 0.86
CA ILE A 244 -14.87 -0.66 1.08
C ILE A 244 -13.79 -1.67 0.70
N LEU A 245 -13.95 -2.95 1.09
CA LEU A 245 -13.00 -4.01 0.75
C LEU A 245 -12.93 -4.25 -0.76
N ALA A 246 -14.09 -4.40 -1.42
CA ALA A 246 -14.17 -4.61 -2.87
C ALA A 246 -13.61 -3.42 -3.66
N TYR A 247 -14.00 -2.19 -3.27
CA TYR A 247 -13.56 -0.97 -3.94
C TYR A 247 -12.07 -0.70 -3.75
N SER A 248 -11.49 -1.05 -2.59
CA SER A 248 -10.05 -0.90 -2.35
C SER A 248 -9.23 -1.72 -3.35
N GLY A 249 -9.64 -2.96 -3.64
CA GLY A 249 -8.99 -3.79 -4.66
C GLY A 249 -9.11 -3.20 -6.07
N VAL A 250 -10.30 -2.74 -6.46
CA VAL A 250 -10.53 -2.12 -7.78
C VAL A 250 -9.74 -0.82 -7.94
N LYS A 251 -9.79 0.08 -6.96
CA LYS A 251 -9.06 1.35 -7.03
C LYS A 251 -7.55 1.11 -7.04
N GLU A 252 -7.04 0.21 -6.21
CA GLU A 252 -5.59 -0.09 -6.17
C GLU A 252 -5.09 -0.65 -7.51
N ASN A 253 -5.82 -1.57 -8.15
CA ASN A 253 -5.46 -2.07 -9.48
C ASN A 253 -5.45 -0.95 -10.54
N ASN A 254 -6.42 -0.03 -10.50
CA ASN A 254 -6.42 1.13 -11.40
C ASN A 254 -5.22 2.06 -11.17
N GLU A 255 -4.88 2.34 -9.91
CA GLU A 255 -3.69 3.14 -9.57
C GLU A 255 -2.39 2.42 -10.00
N TYR A 256 -2.34 1.09 -9.93
CA TYR A 256 -1.22 0.29 -10.42
C TYR A 256 -1.06 0.40 -11.94
N LEU A 257 -2.16 0.30 -12.70
CA LEU A 257 -2.16 0.49 -14.16
C LEU A 257 -1.67 1.90 -14.53
N ASP A 258 -2.17 2.93 -13.87
CA ASP A 258 -1.75 4.32 -14.10
C ASP A 258 -0.26 4.54 -13.75
N TRP A 259 0.22 3.88 -12.69
CA TRP A 259 1.63 3.89 -12.30
C TRP A 259 2.52 3.19 -13.34
N LEU A 260 2.11 2.01 -13.83
CA LEU A 260 2.82 1.27 -14.88
C LEU A 260 2.92 2.08 -16.16
N ASP A 261 1.81 2.69 -16.61
CA ASP A 261 1.77 3.52 -17.81
C ASP A 261 2.65 4.78 -17.65
N SER A 262 2.59 5.43 -16.48
CA SER A 262 3.46 6.57 -16.16
C SER A 262 4.94 6.21 -16.19
N LEU A 263 5.32 5.08 -15.60
CA LEU A 263 6.70 4.59 -15.59
C LEU A 263 7.16 4.16 -16.99
N LYS A 264 6.28 3.53 -17.78
CA LYS A 264 6.54 3.16 -19.17
C LYS A 264 6.80 4.40 -20.03
N LYS A 265 6.00 5.46 -19.88
CA LYS A 265 6.18 6.74 -20.57
C LYS A 265 7.49 7.42 -20.17
N PHE A 266 7.84 7.40 -18.89
CA PHE A 266 9.11 7.95 -18.39
C PHE A 266 10.33 7.20 -18.94
N THR A 267 10.22 5.88 -19.11
CA THR A 267 11.30 5.01 -19.59
C THR A 267 11.35 4.84 -21.10
N ALA A 268 10.44 5.47 -21.86
CA ALA A 268 10.43 5.46 -23.32
C ALA A 268 11.61 6.23 -23.95
#